data_AF-A0A6P4YAA2-F1
#
_entry.id   AF-A0A6P4YAA2-F1
#
_cell.length_a   1.000
_cell.length_b   1.000
_cell.length_c   1.000
_cell.angle_alpha   90.00
_cell.angle_beta   90.00
_cell.angle_gamma   90.00
#
_symmetry.space_group_name_H-M   'P 1'
#
loop_
_entity.id
_entity.type
_entity.pdbx_description
1 polymer ?
#
loop_
_entity_poly.entity_id
_entity_poly.type
_entity_poly.pdbx_seq_one_letter_code
_entity_poly.pdbx_strand_id
1 'polypeptide(L)'
;MPFFPARRTRTFSGPHSTCLQTANTYARRLHRSKADNVASFEIYHRCHPMHGLLRLVLYLSAALFTLAAFVFCGIVFMSEYIFIQLFLRFQYKLTVLLILMGRRRIDFSKINTLIIYYIHFTMLLVGGFGWCSLMFVEL
;
A
#
# COMPACT_ATOMS: atom_id res chain seq x y z
N MET A 1 36.91 12.74 -86.73
CA MET A 1 35.94 13.57 -85.98
C MET A 1 35.13 12.63 -85.08
N PRO A 2 35.25 12.68 -83.74
CA PRO A 2 34.49 11.78 -82.87
C PRO A 2 33.08 12.31 -82.58
N PHE A 3 32.10 11.42 -82.76
CA PHE A 3 30.67 11.63 -82.56
C PHE A 3 30.32 11.44 -81.08
N PHE A 4 29.92 12.51 -80.40
CA PHE A 4 29.42 12.46 -79.01
C PHE A 4 27.89 12.47 -79.01
N PRO A 5 27.20 11.45 -78.44
CA PRO A 5 25.74 11.47 -78.37
C PRO A 5 25.26 12.51 -77.36
N ALA A 6 24.14 13.16 -77.69
CA ALA A 6 23.55 14.25 -76.91
C ALA A 6 23.33 13.86 -75.44
N ARG A 7 24.03 14.55 -74.53
CA ARG A 7 23.88 14.44 -73.08
C ARG A 7 22.45 14.84 -72.71
N ARG A 8 21.62 13.86 -72.35
CA ARG A 8 20.23 14.02 -71.90
C ARG A 8 20.18 15.12 -70.82
N THR A 9 19.76 16.32 -71.20
CA THR A 9 19.50 17.42 -70.28
C THR A 9 18.30 17.00 -69.44
N ARG A 10 18.55 16.57 -68.20
CA ARG A 10 17.48 16.45 -67.20
C ARG A 10 16.99 17.88 -66.95
N THR A 11 15.89 18.25 -67.60
CA THR A 11 15.13 19.44 -67.23
C THR A 11 14.67 19.23 -65.80
N PHE A 12 15.25 19.99 -64.88
CA PHE A 12 14.82 20.03 -63.49
C PHE A 12 13.46 20.74 -63.46
N SER A 13 12.39 19.96 -63.59
CA SER A 13 11.06 20.41 -63.25
C SER A 13 11.07 20.70 -61.75
N GLY A 14 11.01 21.99 -61.38
CA GLY A 14 10.90 22.40 -59.98
C GLY A 14 9.76 21.66 -59.28
N PRO A 15 9.81 21.54 -57.94
CA PRO A 15 8.85 20.73 -57.21
C PRO A 15 7.43 21.16 -57.55
N HIS A 16 6.63 20.22 -58.09
CA HIS A 16 5.23 20.47 -58.40
C HIS A 16 4.53 21.06 -57.17
N SER A 17 3.58 21.97 -57.38
CA SER A 17 2.81 22.62 -56.29
C SER A 17 2.20 21.61 -55.31
N THR A 18 1.89 20.40 -55.80
CA THR A 18 1.46 19.24 -55.02
C THR A 18 2.52 18.73 -54.05
N CYS A 19 3.81 18.68 -54.44
CA CYS A 19 4.93 18.30 -53.58
C CYS A 19 5.21 19.34 -52.48
N LEU A 20 5.01 20.62 -52.77
CA LEU A 20 5.17 21.69 -51.77
C LEU A 20 4.04 21.67 -50.73
N GLN A 21 2.80 21.38 -51.16
CA GLN A 21 1.67 21.21 -50.25
C GLN A 21 1.80 19.96 -49.37
N THR A 22 2.29 18.84 -49.90
CA THR A 22 2.54 17.64 -49.08
C THR A 22 3.66 17.86 -48.07
N ALA A 23 4.76 18.54 -48.44
CA ALA A 23 5.81 18.92 -47.51
C ALA A 23 5.30 19.84 -46.38
N ASN A 24 4.48 20.84 -46.71
CA ASN A 24 3.90 21.76 -45.73
C ASN A 24 2.90 21.09 -44.77
N THR A 25 2.12 20.11 -45.25
CA THR A 25 1.21 19.35 -44.37
C THR A 25 1.95 18.36 -43.49
N TYR A 26 3.05 17.78 -43.97
CA TYR A 26 3.93 16.94 -43.16
C TYR A 26 4.64 17.75 -42.07
N ALA A 27 5.19 18.93 -42.41
CA ALA A 27 5.80 19.83 -41.43
C ALA A 27 4.80 20.29 -40.35
N ARG A 28 3.56 20.65 -40.74
CA ARG A 28 2.49 20.97 -39.78
C ARG A 28 2.11 19.80 -38.88
N ARG A 29 2.03 18.58 -39.41
CA ARG A 29 1.79 17.38 -38.61
C ARG A 29 2.94 17.07 -37.65
N LEU A 30 4.18 17.25 -38.09
CA LEU A 30 5.36 17.04 -37.25
C LEU A 30 5.41 18.06 -36.10
N HIS A 31 5.12 19.34 -36.38
CA HIS A 31 5.01 20.37 -35.34
C HIS A 31 3.88 20.10 -34.35
N ARG A 32 2.72 19.63 -34.82
CA ARG A 32 1.60 19.25 -33.95
C ARG A 32 1.92 18.02 -33.11
N SER A 33 2.52 16.98 -33.70
CA SER A 33 2.98 15.80 -32.95
C SER A 33 4.05 16.19 -31.92
N LYS A 34 4.99 17.07 -32.26
CA LYS A 34 5.98 17.56 -31.30
C LYS A 34 5.34 18.35 -30.15
N ALA A 35 4.35 19.20 -30.43
CA ALA A 35 3.60 19.92 -29.41
C ALA A 35 2.76 18.97 -28.52
N ASP A 36 2.07 17.99 -29.12
CA ASP A 36 1.29 16.97 -28.41
C ASP A 36 2.20 16.05 -27.56
N ASN A 37 3.39 15.69 -28.06
CA ASN A 37 4.37 14.90 -27.32
C ASN A 37 4.97 15.67 -26.15
N VAL A 38 5.23 16.98 -26.30
CA VAL A 38 5.72 17.85 -25.22
C VAL A 38 4.64 18.03 -24.15
N ALA A 39 3.38 18.25 -24.54
CA ALA A 39 2.26 18.33 -23.61
C ALA A 39 2.03 17.00 -22.87
N SER A 40 2.14 15.87 -23.57
CA SER A 40 2.04 14.53 -22.97
C SER A 40 3.19 14.24 -22.00
N PHE A 41 4.40 14.69 -22.31
CA PHE A 41 5.57 14.57 -21.44
C PHE A 41 5.46 15.47 -20.20
N GLU A 42 4.93 16.69 -20.32
CA GLU A 42 4.64 17.54 -19.17
C GLU A 42 3.55 16.94 -18.27
N ILE A 43 2.48 16.37 -18.84
CA ILE A 43 1.44 15.67 -18.08
C ILE A 43 2.05 14.45 -17.36
N TYR A 44 2.90 13.68 -18.04
CA TYR A 44 3.57 12.52 -17.46
C TYR A 44 4.54 12.92 -16.32
N HIS A 45 5.35 13.96 -16.52
CA HIS A 45 6.27 14.48 -15.50
C HIS A 45 5.54 15.14 -14.32
N ARG A 46 4.32 15.66 -14.53
CA ARG A 46 3.48 16.23 -13.47
C ARG A 46 2.68 15.17 -12.71
N CYS A 47 2.31 14.07 -13.36
CA CYS A 47 1.63 12.92 -12.75
C CYS A 47 2.61 11.94 -12.05
N HIS A 48 3.86 11.82 -12.50
CA HIS A 48 4.88 10.98 -11.87
C HIS A 48 5.12 11.28 -10.37
N PRO A 49 5.30 12.55 -9.93
CA PRO A 49 5.44 12.86 -8.50
C PRO A 49 4.14 12.67 -7.73
N MET A 50 2.97 12.83 -8.36
CA MET A 50 1.66 12.55 -7.73
C MET A 50 1.47 11.06 -7.47
N HIS A 51 1.89 10.19 -8.39
CA HIS A 51 1.90 8.74 -8.17
C HIS A 51 2.88 8.33 -7.06
N GLY A 52 4.05 8.98 -6.99
CA GLY A 52 5.01 8.78 -5.90
C GLY A 52 4.46 9.22 -4.54
N LEU A 53 3.83 10.41 -4.48
CA LEU A 53 3.18 10.93 -3.27
C LEU A 53 2.01 10.05 -2.82
N LEU A 54 1.15 9.63 -3.75
CA LEU A 54 0.02 8.74 -3.43
C LEU A 54 0.53 7.41 -2.85
N ARG A 55 1.57 6.84 -3.47
CA ARG A 55 2.21 5.61 -3.00
C ARG A 55 2.84 5.81 -1.61
N LEU A 56 3.50 6.95 -1.37
CA LEU A 56 4.06 7.29 -0.07
C LEU A 56 3.00 7.46 1.00
N VAL A 57 1.90 8.17 0.70
CA VAL A 57 0.76 8.33 1.63
C VAL A 57 0.13 6.98 1.96
N LEU A 58 -0.06 6.12 0.96
CA LEU A 58 -0.57 4.76 1.16
C LEU A 58 0.34 3.94 2.08
N TYR A 59 1.65 3.88 1.80
CA TYR A 59 2.59 3.14 2.65
C TYR A 59 2.70 3.72 4.06
N LEU A 60 2.75 5.05 4.19
CA LEU A 60 2.78 5.73 5.48
C LEU A 60 1.51 5.44 6.29
N SER A 61 0.34 5.51 5.65
CA SER A 61 -0.94 5.19 6.30
C SER A 61 -1.01 3.74 6.73
N ALA A 62 -0.50 2.80 5.92
CA ALA A 62 -0.44 1.38 6.25
C ALA A 62 0.54 1.10 7.41
N ALA A 63 1.70 1.75 7.42
CA ALA A 63 2.68 1.65 8.52
C ALA A 63 2.12 2.23 9.83
N LEU A 64 1.48 3.41 9.77
CA LEU A 64 0.82 3.99 10.95
C LEU A 64 -0.33 3.13 11.47
N PHE A 65 -1.13 2.55 10.56
CA PHE A 65 -2.23 1.67 10.93
C PHE A 65 -1.74 0.38 11.60
N THR A 66 -0.71 -0.25 11.06
CA THR A 66 -0.13 -1.47 11.65
C THR A 66 0.52 -1.19 13.01
N LEU A 67 1.21 -0.06 13.16
CA LEU A 67 1.75 0.37 14.46
C LEU A 67 0.63 0.63 15.47
N ALA A 68 -0.44 1.33 15.07
CA ALA A 68 -1.60 1.58 15.94
C ALA A 68 -2.30 0.28 16.36
N ALA A 69 -2.48 -0.67 15.43
CA ALA A 69 -3.05 -1.98 15.72
C ALA A 69 -2.16 -2.79 16.70
N PHE A 70 -0.84 -2.72 16.55
CA PHE A 70 0.10 -3.36 17.47
C PHE A 70 0.01 -2.76 18.89
N VAL A 71 0.00 -1.43 19.01
CA VAL A 71 -0.18 -0.76 20.32
C VAL A 71 -1.51 -1.13 20.94
N PHE A 72 -2.59 -1.14 20.15
CA PHE A 72 -3.91 -1.55 20.61
C PHE A 72 -3.90 -2.98 21.16
N CYS A 73 -3.30 -3.93 20.44
CA CYS A 73 -3.15 -5.30 20.92
C CYS A 73 -2.35 -5.39 22.22
N GLY A 74 -1.30 -4.57 22.36
CA GLY A 74 -0.53 -4.48 23.60
C GLY A 74 -1.36 -3.97 24.80
N ILE A 75 -2.20 -2.95 24.59
CA ILE A 75 -3.10 -2.44 25.63
C ILE A 75 -4.13 -3.50 26.03
N VAL A 76 -4.72 -4.18 25.04
CA VAL A 76 -5.67 -5.28 25.28
C VAL A 76 -5.01 -6.37 26.12
N PHE A 77 -3.79 -6.80 25.76
CA PHE A 77 -3.04 -7.79 26.51
C PHE A 77 -2.76 -7.37 27.97
N MET A 78 -2.37 -6.11 28.20
CA MET A 78 -2.17 -5.59 29.55
C MET A 78 -3.48 -5.54 30.36
N SER A 79 -4.59 -5.16 29.72
CA SER A 79 -5.91 -5.12 30.35
C SER A 79 -6.39 -6.53 30.73
N GLU A 80 -6.12 -7.53 29.89
CA GLU A 80 -6.42 -8.93 30.15
C GLU A 80 -5.63 -9.47 31.32
N TYR A 81 -4.34 -9.15 31.39
CA TYR A 81 -3.50 -9.54 32.52
C TYR A 81 -4.05 -9.01 33.85
N ILE A 82 -4.43 -7.73 33.89
CA ILE A 82 -5.07 -7.12 35.08
C ILE A 82 -6.39 -7.81 35.39
N PHE A 83 -7.21 -8.08 34.37
CA PHE A 83 -8.50 -8.75 34.54
C PHE A 83 -8.34 -10.16 35.15
N ILE A 84 -7.39 -10.94 34.66
CA ILE A 84 -7.07 -12.28 35.18
C ILE A 84 -6.65 -12.20 36.65
N GLN A 85 -5.75 -11.26 36.99
CA GLN A 85 -5.31 -11.06 38.38
C GLN A 85 -6.47 -10.72 39.31
N LEU A 86 -7.36 -9.81 38.90
CA LEU A 86 -8.56 -9.45 39.66
C LEU A 86 -9.52 -10.64 39.80
N PHE A 87 -9.71 -11.39 38.71
CA PHE A 87 -10.58 -12.55 38.67
C PHE A 87 -10.08 -13.68 39.60
N LEU A 88 -8.78 -13.98 39.59
CA LEU A 88 -8.19 -14.96 40.51
C LEU A 88 -8.34 -14.53 41.98
N ARG A 89 -8.08 -13.24 42.29
CA ARG A 89 -8.29 -12.71 43.65
C ARG A 89 -9.75 -12.80 44.09
N PHE A 90 -10.67 -12.55 43.17
CA PHE A 90 -12.10 -12.69 43.42
C PHE A 90 -12.50 -14.14 43.67
N GLN A 91 -12.05 -15.07 42.81
CA GLN A 91 -12.28 -16.51 42.98
C GLN A 91 -11.78 -17.01 44.33
N TYR A 92 -10.58 -16.60 44.74
CA TYR A 92 -10.00 -16.97 46.02
C TYR A 92 -10.87 -16.48 47.20
N LYS A 93 -11.21 -15.18 47.22
CA LYS A 93 -12.05 -14.60 48.29
C LYS A 93 -13.41 -15.27 48.36
N LEU A 94 -14.04 -15.50 47.21
CA LEU A 94 -15.35 -16.14 47.12
C LEU A 94 -15.30 -17.60 47.59
N THR A 95 -14.25 -18.34 47.23
CA THR A 95 -14.05 -19.73 47.68
C THR A 95 -13.90 -19.81 49.19
N VAL A 96 -13.11 -18.92 49.80
CA VAL A 96 -12.96 -18.84 51.27
C VAL A 96 -14.29 -18.51 51.94
N LEU A 97 -15.04 -17.54 51.39
CA LEU A 97 -16.34 -17.13 51.94
C LEU A 97 -17.39 -18.24 51.86
N LEU A 98 -17.42 -19.00 50.76
CA LEU A 98 -18.30 -20.17 50.58
C LEU A 98 -17.98 -21.29 51.58
N ILE A 99 -16.69 -21.56 51.81
CA ILE A 99 -16.23 -22.53 52.82
C ILE A 99 -16.66 -22.08 54.21
N LEU A 100 -16.49 -20.79 54.54
CA LEU A 100 -16.90 -20.24 55.83
C LEU A 100 -18.44 -20.30 56.04
N MET A 101 -19.22 -20.15 54.97
CA MET A 101 -20.68 -20.31 54.99
C MET A 101 -21.15 -21.77 54.96
N GLY A 102 -20.24 -22.76 54.90
CA GLY A 102 -20.60 -24.18 54.80
C GLY A 102 -21.38 -24.54 53.52
N ARG A 103 -21.31 -23.70 52.49
CA ARG A 103 -22.07 -23.87 51.24
C ARG A 103 -21.25 -24.62 50.20
N ARG A 104 -21.93 -25.29 49.26
CA ARG A 104 -21.29 -26.05 48.17
C ARG A 104 -20.40 -25.11 47.32
N ARG A 105 -19.20 -25.58 46.97
CA ARG A 105 -18.24 -24.85 46.13
C ARG A 105 -18.83 -24.61 44.73
N ILE A 106 -18.57 -23.43 44.17
CA ILE A 106 -18.96 -23.08 42.79
C ILE A 106 -17.86 -23.56 41.85
N ASP A 107 -18.21 -24.35 40.84
CA ASP A 107 -17.27 -24.87 39.85
C ASP A 107 -16.97 -23.83 38.75
N PHE A 108 -15.77 -23.26 38.78
CA PHE A 108 -15.30 -22.26 37.81
C PHE A 108 -14.58 -22.84 36.59
N SER A 109 -14.59 -24.17 36.42
CA SER A 109 -13.85 -24.88 35.38
C SER A 109 -14.11 -24.32 33.98
N LYS A 110 -15.37 -24.10 33.60
CA LYS A 110 -15.73 -23.55 32.28
C LYS A 110 -15.16 -22.15 32.03
N ILE A 111 -15.19 -21.28 33.04
CA ILE A 111 -14.67 -19.91 32.92
C ILE A 111 -13.15 -19.94 32.80
N ASN A 112 -12.48 -20.82 33.55
CA ASN A 112 -11.03 -20.97 33.46
C ASN A 112 -10.59 -21.45 32.06
N THR A 113 -11.27 -22.45 31.49
CA THR A 113 -10.98 -22.92 30.13
C THR A 113 -11.17 -21.81 29.09
N LEU A 114 -12.22 -20.98 29.25
CA LEU A 114 -12.47 -19.86 28.36
C LEU A 114 -11.39 -18.77 28.47
N ILE A 115 -10.92 -18.47 29.68
CA ILE A 115 -9.81 -17.53 29.92
C ILE A 115 -8.52 -18.03 29.25
N ILE A 116 -8.20 -19.32 29.41
CA ILE A 116 -7.02 -19.93 28.78
C ILE A 116 -7.10 -19.82 27.25
N TYR A 117 -8.25 -20.12 26.65
CA TYR A 117 -8.44 -19.97 25.22
C TYR A 117 -8.25 -18.52 24.77
N TYR A 118 -8.76 -17.57 25.54
CA TYR A 118 -8.65 -16.15 25.26
C TYR A 118 -7.20 -15.66 25.32
N ILE A 119 -6.41 -16.10 26.31
CA ILE A 119 -4.97 -15.80 26.39
C ILE A 119 -4.21 -16.31 25.17
N HIS A 120 -4.50 -17.54 24.72
CA HIS A 120 -3.85 -18.09 23.53
C HIS A 120 -4.19 -17.29 22.27
N PHE A 121 -5.45 -16.88 22.14
CA PHE A 121 -5.89 -16.05 21.03
C PHE A 121 -5.19 -14.69 21.03
N THR A 122 -5.07 -14.03 22.19
CA THR A 122 -4.44 -12.70 22.27
C THR A 122 -2.93 -12.77 22.14
N MET A 123 -2.29 -13.82 22.64
CA MET A 123 -0.88 -14.09 22.40
C MET A 123 -0.58 -14.30 20.91
N LEU A 124 -1.46 -15.00 20.18
CA LEU A 124 -1.34 -15.20 18.73
C LEU A 124 -1.51 -13.88 17.97
N LEU A 125 -2.49 -13.04 18.37
CA LEU A 125 -2.70 -11.73 17.77
C LEU A 125 -1.49 -10.80 17.99
N VAL A 126 -0.97 -10.70 19.22
CA VAL A 126 0.20 -9.87 19.52
C VAL A 126 1.42 -10.33 18.71
N GLY A 127 1.65 -11.63 18.62
CA GLY A 127 2.74 -12.20 17.80
C GLY A 127 2.56 -11.92 16.31
N GLY A 128 1.36 -12.13 15.77
CA GLY A 128 1.05 -11.88 14.36
C GLY A 128 1.15 -10.41 13.98
N PHE A 129 0.56 -9.51 14.77
CA PHE A 129 0.66 -8.06 14.55
C PHE A 129 2.09 -7.54 14.77
N GLY A 130 2.87 -8.12 15.69
CA GLY A 130 4.28 -7.80 15.86
C GLY A 130 5.14 -8.19 14.66
N TRP A 131 4.86 -9.34 14.03
CA TRP A 131 5.52 -9.73 12.78
C TRP A 131 5.12 -8.80 11.62
N CYS A 132 3.84 -8.47 11.52
CA CYS A 132 3.34 -7.56 10.50
C CYS A 132 3.93 -6.16 10.64
N SER A 133 4.12 -5.63 11.85
CA SER A 133 4.72 -4.31 12.05
C SER A 133 6.21 -4.27 11.68
N LEU A 134 6.96 -5.34 11.96
CA LEU A 134 8.38 -5.45 11.56
C LEU A 134 8.57 -5.39 10.04
N MET A 135 7.69 -6.03 9.27
CA MET A 135 7.75 -6.00 7.79
C MET A 135 7.61 -4.59 7.20
N PHE A 136 6.92 -3.66 7.87
CA PHE A 136 6.81 -2.27 7.43
C PHE A 136 7.99 -1.39 7.85
N VAL A 137 8.80 -1.82 8.82
CA VAL A 137 10.01 -1.10 9.26
C VAL A 137 11.22 -1.43 8.38
N GLU A 138 11.26 -2.63 7.78
CA GLU A 138 12.36 -3.06 6.89
C GLU A 138 12.24 -2.57 5.43
N LEU A 139 11.13 -1.94 5.04
CA LEU A 139 10.88 -1.43 3.68
C LEU A 139 11.35 0.02 3.49
#